data_AF-A0A950XSY6-F1
#
_entry.id   AF-A0A950XSY6-F1
#
_cell.length_a   1.000
_cell.length_b   1.000
_cell.length_c   1.000
_cell.angle_alpha   90.00
_cell.angle_beta   90.00
_cell.angle_gamma   90.00
#
_symmetry.space_group_name_H-M   'P 1'
#
loop_
_entity.id
_entity.type
_entity.pdbx_description
1 polymer ?
#
loop_
_entity_poly.entity_id
_entity_poly.type
_entity_poly.pdbx_seq_one_letter_code
_entity_poly.pdbx_strand_id
1 'polypeptide(L)' 'MGLRSIGLPELLVILVVAVLLFGGKKIPEVAKGLGEGIRNFKHALKGDENTTPTPDDKKPA' A
#
# COMPACT_ATOMS: atom_id res chain seq x y z
N MET A 1 -27.36 -24.31 -0.77
CA MET A 1 -27.24 -22.91 -0.30
C MET A 1 -25.92 -22.79 0.43
N GLY A 2 -24.82 -22.80 -0.33
CA GLY A 2 -23.48 -22.92 0.23
C GLY A 2 -22.84 -21.55 0.38
N LEU A 3 -22.31 -21.27 1.57
CA LEU A 3 -21.36 -20.20 1.82
C LEU A 3 -20.17 -20.40 0.88
N ARG A 4 -20.21 -19.76 -0.28
CA ARG A 4 -19.06 -19.66 -1.17
C ARG A 4 -18.11 -18.71 -0.47
N SER A 5 -16.97 -19.25 -0.04
CA SER A 5 -15.83 -18.47 0.42
C SER A 5 -15.68 -17.26 -0.49
N ILE A 6 -15.70 -16.06 0.09
CA ILE A 6 -15.49 -14.80 -0.62
C ILE A 6 -14.28 -15.00 -1.54
N GLY A 7 -14.58 -15.16 -2.82
CA GLY A 7 -13.57 -15.51 -3.79
C GLY A 7 -12.80 -14.29 -4.25
N LEU A 8 -11.68 -14.51 -4.93
CA LEU A 8 -11.05 -13.49 -5.76
C LEU A 8 -12.06 -12.68 -6.62
N PRO A 9 -13.07 -13.30 -7.28
CA PRO A 9 -14.06 -12.53 -8.05
C PRO A 9 -14.88 -11.55 -7.20
N GLU A 10 -15.40 -11.94 -6.04
CA GLU A 10 -16.13 -11.00 -5.16
C GLU A 10 -15.24 -9.85 -4.67
N LEU A 11 -13.99 -10.13 -4.30
CA LEU A 11 -13.05 -9.09 -3.88
C LEU A 11 -12.76 -8.09 -5.01
N LEU A 12 -12.65 -8.57 -6.25
CA LEU A 12 -12.43 -7.73 -7.43
C LEU A 12 -13.64 -6.81 -7.68
N VAL A 13 -14.86 -7.31 -7.53
CA VAL A 13 -16.09 -6.50 -7.63
C VAL A 13 -16.11 -5.40 -6.56
N ILE A 14 -15.79 -5.74 -5.31
CA ILE A 14 -15.71 -4.75 -4.22
C ILE A 14 -14.63 -3.70 -4.52
N LEU A 15 -13.47 -4.12 -5.02
CA LEU A 15 -12.38 -3.22 -5.39
C LEU A 15 -12.82 -2.25 -6.50
N VAL A 16 -13.53 -2.74 -7.52
CA VAL A 16 -14.06 -1.90 -8.61
C VAL A 16 -15.05 -0.87 -8.06
N VAL A 17 -15.99 -1.28 -7.20
CA VAL A 17 -16.94 -0.35 -6.57
C VAL A 17 -16.20 0.69 -5.71
N ALA A 18 -15.21 0.28 -4.92
CA ALA A 18 -14.39 1.19 -4.14
C ALA A 18 -13.64 2.20 -5.03
N VAL A 19 -13.08 1.75 -6.15
CA VAL A 19 -12.41 2.62 -7.14
C VAL A 19 -13.40 3.60 -7.78
N LEU A 20 -14.66 3.21 -8.02
CA LEU A 20 -15.68 4.12 -8.54
C LEU A 20 -16.09 5.19 -7.51
N LEU A 21 -16.19 4.83 -6.23
CA LEU A 21 -16.56 5.76 -5.16
C LEU A 21 -15.43 6.74 -4.82
N PHE A 22 -14.21 6.23 -4.64
CA PHE A 22 -13.06 7.04 -4.24
C PHE A 22 -12.34 7.66 -5.46
N GLY A 23 -12.51 7.09 -6.65
CA GLY A 23 -11.77 7.44 -7.85
C GLY A 23 -10.39 6.77 -7.91
N GLY A 24 -9.98 6.32 -9.09
CA GLY A 24 -8.68 5.65 -9.30
C GLY A 24 -7.45 6.47 -8.89
N LYS A 25 -7.58 7.80 -8.76
CA LYS A 25 -6.51 8.69 -8.31
C LYS A 25 -6.37 8.75 -6.78
N LYS A 26 -7.42 8.46 -6.00
CA LYS A 26 -7.35 8.49 -4.53
C LYS A 26 -6.76 7.23 -3.92
N ILE A 27 -6.92 6.08 -4.58
CA ILE A 27 -6.30 4.82 -4.17
C ILE A 27 -4.76 4.94 -4.01
N PRO A 28 -3.99 5.43 -5.01
CA PRO A 28 -2.54 5.57 -4.85
C PRO A 28 -2.15 6.65 -3.84
N GLU A 29 -2.93 7.72 -3.68
CA GLU A 29 -2.70 8.75 -2.67
C GLU A 29 -2.82 8.18 -1.25
N VAL A 30 -3.88 7.41 -0.98
CA VAL A 30 -4.10 6.73 0.30
C VAL A 30 -3.05 5.63 0.53
N ALA A 31 -2.73 4.84 -0.49
CA ALA A 31 -1.71 3.80 -0.39
C ALA A 31 -0.33 4.37 -0.08
N LYS A 32 0.03 5.52 -0.68
CA LYS A 32 1.29 6.22 -0.39
C LYS A 32 1.34 6.70 1.06
N GLY A 33 0.29 7.37 1.53
CA GLY A 33 0.21 7.84 2.92
C GLY A 33 0.25 6.71 3.95
N LEU A 34 -0.50 5.62 3.71
CA LEU A 34 -0.45 4.42 4.55
C LEU A 34 0.92 3.74 4.50
N GLY A 35 1.53 3.63 3.32
CA GLY A 35 2.84 3.03 3.14
C GLY A 35 3.95 3.78 3.89
N GLU A 36 3.95 5.11 3.80
CA GLU A 36 4.88 5.95 4.56
C GLU A 36 4.64 5.83 6.07
N GLY A 37 3.38 5.83 6.52
CA GLY A 37 3.02 5.63 7.92
C GLY A 37 3.49 4.27 8.46
N ILE A 38 3.24 3.19 7.73
CA ILE A 38 3.70 1.83 8.11
C ILE A 38 5.23 1.76 8.10
N ARG A 39 5.90 2.38 7.11
CA ARG A 39 7.37 2.41 7.05
C ARG A 39 7.96 3.12 8.27
N ASN A 40 7.41 4.28 8.61
CA ASN A 40 7.87 5.08 9.75
C ASN A 40 7.57 4.38 11.08
N PHE A 41 6.39 3.76 11.20
CA PHE A 41 6.02 2.95 12.35
C PHE A 41 6.97 1.75 12.53
N LYS A 42 7.28 1.05 11.43
CA LYS A 42 8.23 -0.07 11.45
C LYS A 42 9.65 0.39 11.79
N HIS A 43 10.08 1.57 11.35
CA HIS A 43 11.38 2.16 11.74
C HIS A 43 11.43 2.49 13.24
N ALA A 44 10.38 3.15 13.76
CA ALA A 44 10.30 3.50 15.17
C ALA A 44 10.29 2.25 16.07
N LEU A 45 9.58 1.19 15.67
CA LEU A 45 9.55 -0.09 16.39
C LEU A 45 10.88 -0.86 16.32
N LYS A 46 11.69 -0.67 15.27
CA LYS A 46 12.95 -1.40 15.10
C LYS A 46 14.12 -0.79 15.86
N GLY A 47 13.93 0.36 16.52
CA GLY A 47 14.91 1.00 17.38
C GLY A 47 16.27 1.24 16.71
N ASP A 48 16.42 2.37 16.02
CA ASP A 48 17.70 3.05 15.69
C ASP A 48 18.96 2.19 15.35
N GLU A 49 18.83 1.07 14.66
CA GLU A 49 19.99 0.27 14.20
C GLU A 49 20.06 0.13 12.68
N ASN A 50 19.74 1.19 11.92
CA ASN A 50 20.38 1.46 10.63
C ASN A 50 19.84 2.78 10.05
N THR A 51 20.50 3.88 10.37
CA THR A 51 20.63 5.01 9.45
C THR A 51 21.45 4.57 8.24
N THR A 52 20.90 3.72 7.37
CA THR A 52 21.46 3.55 6.03
C THR A 52 20.70 4.46 5.09
N PRO A 53 21.30 5.55 4.59
CA PRO A 53 20.78 6.18 3.38
C PRO A 53 20.92 5.13 2.28
N THR A 54 19.81 4.58 1.78
CA THR A 54 19.86 3.73 0.58
C THR A 54 20.38 4.58 -0.57
N PRO A 55 21.58 4.29 -1.13
CA PRO A 55 22.11 4.99 -2.29
C PRO A 55 21.61 4.28 -3.55
N ASP A 56 20.62 4.86 -4.24
CA ASP A 56 20.24 4.65 -5.65
C ASP A 56 18.97 5.49 -5.86
N ASP A 57 18.84 6.53 -6.69
CA ASP A 57 19.35 6.72 -8.05
C ASP A 57 20.60 7.60 -8.17
N LYS A 58 21.74 6.97 -8.45
CA LYS A 58 22.67 7.55 -9.41
C LYS A 58 22.03 7.41 -10.80
N LYS A 59 21.63 8.51 -11.41
CA LYS A 59 21.69 8.65 -12.88
C LYS A 59 23.17 8.59 -13.25
N PRO A 60 23.68 7.57 -13.96
CA PRO A 60 24.96 7.69 -14.63
C PRO A 60 24.74 8.65 -15.82
N ALA A 61 25.64 9.60 -15.95
CA ALA A 61 25.81 10.41 -17.15
C ALA A 61 26.43 9.57 -18.27
#